data_AF-A0A9N8KV40-F1
#
_entry.id   AF-A0A9N8KV40-F1
#
_cell.length_a   1.000
_cell.length_b   1.000
_cell.length_c   1.000
_cell.angle_alpha   90.00
_cell.angle_beta   90.00
_cell.angle_gamma   90.00
#
_symmetry.space_group_name_H-M   'P 1'
#
loop_
_entity.id
_entity.type
_entity.pdbx_description
1 polymer ?
#
loop_
_entity_poly.entity_id
_entity_poly.type
_entity_poly.pdbx_seq_one_letter_code
_entity_poly.pdbx_strand_id
1 'polypeptide(L)'
;MESRATELPSLWAVAFGASVVAGLAGYFLGTASSIGVFGSNLQQRVVSSTGAQHEKEHDGSDDEHDNASESDSEDSEDDQEINGFEDLTEECKLVLVVRTDLGMTKAAQCSHATLACYKTLVRQNSPILKRWEGYGQAKVAVQVKSEEDLLILQAQAISLGICGQIIHDAGRTQIASGSATVLGVGPAPKSMVDQVTGHLKLL
;
A
#
# COMPACT_ATOMS: atom_id res chain seq x y z
N MET A 1 8.26 -69.17 26.34
CA MET A 1 8.42 -68.91 24.89
C MET A 1 7.22 -68.07 24.50
N GLU A 2 7.27 -66.77 24.79
CA GLU A 2 6.12 -65.90 24.59
C GLU A 2 6.11 -65.37 23.16
N SER A 3 5.16 -65.86 22.37
CA SER A 3 4.80 -65.27 21.09
C SER A 3 4.09 -63.93 21.31
N ARG A 4 4.83 -62.83 21.17
CA ARG A 4 4.22 -61.49 21.08
C ARG A 4 3.45 -61.36 19.77
N ALA A 5 2.12 -61.37 19.85
CA ALA A 5 1.28 -60.94 18.74
C ALA A 5 1.49 -59.43 18.50
N THR A 6 1.61 -59.04 17.23
CA THR A 6 1.67 -57.64 16.81
C THR A 6 0.27 -57.20 16.38
N GLU A 7 -0.43 -56.48 17.24
CA GLU A 7 -1.70 -55.83 16.90
C GLU A 7 -1.45 -54.81 15.78
N LEU A 8 -2.21 -54.90 14.68
CA LEU A 8 -2.12 -53.95 13.58
C LEU A 8 -2.71 -52.59 13.99
N PRO A 9 -2.08 -51.46 13.63
CA PRO A 9 -2.60 -50.14 13.99
C PRO A 9 -3.97 -49.92 13.34
N SER A 10 -4.92 -49.38 14.12
CA SER A 10 -6.26 -49.09 13.61
C SER A 10 -6.21 -48.16 12.39
N LEU A 11 -7.10 -48.38 11.41
CA LEU A 11 -7.14 -47.62 10.16
C LEU A 11 -7.21 -46.09 10.39
N TRP A 12 -7.94 -45.68 11.43
CA TRP A 12 -8.03 -44.29 11.87
C TRP A 12 -6.70 -43.71 12.37
N ALA A 13 -5.92 -44.48 13.14
CA ALA A 13 -4.61 -44.02 13.60
C ALA A 13 -3.63 -43.78 12.44
N VAL A 14 -3.68 -44.62 11.40
CA VAL A 14 -2.88 -44.43 10.17
C VAL A 14 -3.37 -43.19 9.40
N ALA A 15 -4.69 -43.02 9.25
CA ALA A 15 -5.27 -41.88 8.54
C ALA A 15 -4.94 -40.53 9.21
N PHE A 16 -5.17 -40.39 10.53
CA PHE A 16 -4.84 -39.17 11.26
C PHE A 16 -3.33 -38.86 11.24
N GLY A 17 -2.48 -39.88 11.34
CA GLY A 17 -1.03 -39.71 11.21
C GLY A 17 -0.61 -39.16 9.84
N ALA A 18 -1.15 -39.71 8.75
CA ALA A 18 -0.86 -39.27 7.40
C ALA A 18 -1.31 -37.82 7.13
N SER A 19 -2.50 -37.44 7.59
CA SER A 19 -3.03 -36.08 7.39
C SER A 19 -2.18 -34.99 8.07
N VAL A 20 -1.65 -35.24 9.28
CA VAL A 20 -0.80 -34.27 9.99
C VAL A 20 0.54 -34.08 9.27
N VAL A 21 1.16 -35.17 8.80
CA VAL A 21 2.43 -35.10 8.05
C VAL A 21 2.26 -34.37 6.72
N ALA A 22 1.19 -34.66 5.97
CA ALA A 22 0.91 -33.98 4.70
C ALA A 22 0.61 -32.48 4.90
N GLY A 23 -0.17 -32.12 5.93
CA GLY A 23 -0.49 -30.72 6.24
C GLY A 23 0.74 -29.88 6.60
N LEU A 24 1.64 -30.43 7.43
CA LEU A 24 2.90 -29.75 7.78
C LEU A 24 3.83 -29.62 6.56
N ALA A 25 4.00 -30.67 5.77
CA ALA A 25 4.83 -30.62 4.56
C ALA A 25 4.31 -29.60 3.53
N GLY A 26 2.99 -29.56 3.29
CA GLY A 26 2.36 -28.58 2.42
C GLY A 26 2.53 -27.13 2.91
N TYR A 27 2.41 -26.90 4.22
CA TYR A 27 2.61 -25.58 4.82
C TYR A 27 4.05 -25.07 4.66
N PHE A 28 5.06 -25.92 4.90
CA PHE A 28 6.46 -25.55 4.72
C PHE A 28 6.85 -25.37 3.24
N LEU A 29 6.28 -26.15 2.32
CA LEU A 29 6.55 -25.98 0.88
C LEU A 29 5.89 -24.71 0.33
N GLY A 30 4.64 -24.43 0.71
CA GLY A 30 3.92 -23.22 0.30
C GLY A 30 4.54 -21.93 0.84
N THR A 31 5.05 -21.95 2.09
CA THR A 31 5.79 -20.82 2.66
C THR A 31 7.21 -20.68 2.08
N ALA A 32 7.87 -21.77 1.70
CA ALA A 32 9.17 -21.71 1.02
C ALA A 32 9.05 -21.06 -0.39
N SER A 33 7.98 -21.33 -1.13
CA SER A 33 7.74 -20.70 -2.44
C SER A 33 7.42 -19.20 -2.37
N SER A 34 6.98 -18.68 -1.21
CA SER A 34 6.70 -17.24 -1.04
C SER A 34 7.91 -16.40 -0.61
N ILE A 35 9.02 -17.04 -0.23
CA ILE A 35 10.30 -16.37 0.07
C ILE A 35 11.20 -16.55 -1.16
N GLY A 36 11.17 -15.58 -2.07
CA GLY A 36 11.83 -15.63 -3.39
C GLY A 36 13.37 -15.64 -3.34
N VAL A 37 13.97 -16.78 -2.99
CA VAL A 37 15.43 -16.97 -2.86
C VAL A 37 16.08 -17.54 -4.13
N PHE A 38 15.30 -18.06 -5.08
CA PHE A 38 15.83 -18.52 -6.37
C PHE A 38 15.94 -17.37 -7.39
N GLY A 39 17.04 -16.63 -7.29
CA GLY A 39 17.38 -15.56 -8.20
C GLY A 39 17.83 -16.03 -9.58
N SER A 40 17.30 -15.36 -10.61
CA SER A 40 17.90 -15.10 -11.93
C SER A 40 18.29 -16.25 -12.87
N ASN A 41 17.71 -16.19 -14.08
CA ASN A 41 18.37 -16.41 -15.38
C ASN A 41 19.27 -17.65 -15.54
N LEU A 42 18.68 -18.82 -15.85
CA LEU A 42 19.41 -19.85 -16.60
C LEU A 42 18.53 -20.80 -17.43
N GLN A 43 17.92 -20.35 -18.53
CA GLN A 43 17.65 -21.27 -19.65
C GLN A 43 17.57 -20.61 -21.04
N GLN A 44 18.69 -20.06 -21.49
CA GLN A 44 18.97 -19.93 -22.93
C GLN A 44 19.87 -21.10 -23.37
N ARG A 45 19.52 -21.71 -24.52
CA ARG A 45 20.12 -22.87 -25.23
C ARG A 45 19.55 -24.26 -24.92
N VAL A 46 19.58 -25.07 -26.00
CA VAL A 46 19.11 -26.46 -26.15
C VAL A 46 17.57 -26.54 -26.14
N VAL A 47 16.87 -26.88 -27.23
CA VAL A 47 17.18 -27.82 -28.33
C VAL A 47 16.99 -27.18 -29.72
N SER A 48 17.74 -27.66 -30.71
CA SER A 48 17.45 -27.45 -32.14
C SER A 48 17.00 -28.77 -32.80
N SER A 49 16.07 -28.65 -33.76
CA SER A 49 15.73 -29.62 -34.81
C SER A 49 14.73 -30.76 -34.51
N THR A 50 13.77 -30.85 -35.44
CA THR A 50 13.13 -32.05 -36.03
C THR A 50 12.08 -32.85 -35.24
N GLY A 51 10.83 -32.85 -35.77
CA GLY A 51 9.76 -33.80 -35.43
C GLY A 51 8.38 -33.23 -35.84
N ALA A 52 7.62 -33.93 -36.68
CA ALA A 52 6.38 -33.42 -37.30
C ALA A 52 5.16 -34.33 -37.08
N GLN A 53 3.98 -33.83 -37.49
CA GLN A 53 2.65 -34.48 -37.66
C GLN A 53 1.66 -34.31 -36.47
N HIS A 54 0.52 -33.60 -36.62
CA HIS A 54 -0.80 -33.95 -37.25
C HIS A 54 -1.67 -34.81 -36.29
N GLU A 55 -2.96 -34.55 -35.97
CA GLU A 55 -3.97 -33.53 -36.35
C GLU A 55 -5.24 -33.64 -35.45
N LYS A 56 -6.24 -32.74 -35.60
CA LYS A 56 -7.65 -32.73 -35.08
C LYS A 56 -7.89 -32.18 -33.66
N GLU A 57 -8.59 -31.04 -33.48
CA GLU A 57 -10.08 -30.79 -33.53
C GLU A 57 -10.80 -31.42 -32.31
N HIS A 58 -11.80 -30.85 -31.60
CA HIS A 58 -12.61 -29.61 -31.61
C HIS A 58 -13.58 -29.75 -30.37
N ASP A 59 -14.01 -28.78 -29.55
CA ASP A 59 -14.15 -27.30 -29.65
C ASP A 59 -14.15 -26.59 -28.24
N GLY A 60 -14.26 -25.25 -28.18
CA GLY A 60 -14.64 -24.49 -26.96
C GLY A 60 -13.99 -23.11 -26.78
N SER A 61 -14.79 -22.04 -26.74
CA SER A 61 -14.36 -20.64 -26.52
C SER A 61 -14.03 -20.32 -25.05
N ASP A 62 -13.19 -19.32 -24.81
CA ASP A 62 -13.62 -18.01 -24.29
C ASP A 62 -12.43 -17.02 -24.26
N ASP A 63 -12.69 -15.76 -24.62
CA ASP A 63 -11.69 -14.69 -24.69
C ASP A 63 -11.41 -14.08 -23.30
N GLU A 64 -10.16 -14.07 -22.85
CA GLU A 64 -9.68 -13.03 -21.93
C GLU A 64 -8.34 -12.45 -22.41
N HIS A 65 -8.40 -11.21 -22.89
CA HIS A 65 -7.23 -10.40 -23.19
C HIS A 65 -6.65 -9.87 -21.87
N ASP A 66 -5.48 -10.38 -21.47
CA ASP A 66 -4.64 -9.81 -20.40
C ASP A 66 -4.09 -8.43 -20.81
N ASN A 67 -4.97 -7.43 -20.84
CA ASN A 67 -4.59 -6.03 -20.95
C ASN A 67 -4.12 -5.53 -19.58
N ALA A 68 -2.89 -5.90 -19.23
CA ALA A 68 -2.15 -5.32 -18.12
C ALA A 68 -1.91 -3.82 -18.40
N SER A 69 -2.92 -3.02 -18.07
CA SER A 69 -2.81 -1.57 -18.04
C SER A 69 -1.90 -1.18 -16.89
N GLU A 70 -0.61 -1.06 -17.22
CA GLU A 70 0.35 -0.18 -16.56
C GLU A 70 -0.32 1.20 -16.47
N SER A 71 -0.98 1.45 -15.34
CA SER A 71 -1.61 2.73 -15.05
C SER A 71 -0.50 3.70 -14.65
N ASP A 72 0.21 4.23 -15.64
CA ASP A 72 0.99 5.46 -15.52
C ASP A 72 0.06 6.56 -15.00
N SER A 73 0.00 6.69 -13.68
CA SER A 73 -0.53 7.87 -13.03
C SER A 73 0.43 9.00 -13.38
N GLU A 74 0.00 9.91 -14.25
CA GLU A 74 0.71 11.13 -14.59
C GLU A 74 1.05 11.87 -13.29
N ASP A 75 2.28 11.67 -12.81
CA ASP A 75 2.82 12.34 -11.63
C ASP A 75 2.88 13.82 -11.99
N SER A 76 2.02 14.63 -11.38
CA SER A 76 2.07 16.07 -11.58
C SER A 76 3.39 16.54 -10.98
N GLU A 77 4.36 16.88 -11.83
CA GLU A 77 5.69 17.41 -11.44
C GLU A 77 5.56 18.84 -10.88
N ASP A 78 4.78 18.97 -9.82
CA ASP A 78 4.65 20.18 -9.01
C ASP A 78 5.85 20.20 -8.04
N ASP A 79 7.02 20.54 -8.59
CA ASP A 79 8.28 20.78 -7.88
C ASP A 79 8.17 22.08 -7.04
N GLN A 80 7.28 22.06 -6.05
CA GLN A 80 7.04 23.16 -5.13
C GLN A 80 8.21 23.26 -4.13
N GLU A 81 8.86 24.43 -4.03
CA GLU A 81 9.95 24.65 -3.07
C GLU A 81 9.43 24.75 -1.62
N ILE A 82 9.49 23.63 -0.88
CA ILE A 82 9.06 23.53 0.53
C ILE A 82 10.19 23.98 1.48
N ASN A 83 10.69 25.20 1.28
CA ASN A 83 11.86 25.76 1.97
C ASN A 83 11.53 27.08 2.68
N GLY A 84 11.38 27.05 4.01
CA GLY A 84 11.09 28.27 4.79
C GLY A 84 11.22 28.21 6.31
N PHE A 85 11.35 27.03 6.93
CA PHE A 85 11.23 26.86 8.40
C PHE A 85 12.29 25.93 9.00
N GLU A 86 13.46 25.84 8.39
CA GLU A 86 14.54 24.95 8.86
C GLU A 86 14.98 25.27 10.30
N ASP A 87 15.01 26.55 10.67
CA ASP A 87 15.38 27.09 11.98
C ASP A 87 14.37 26.74 13.11
N LEU A 88 13.15 26.27 12.79
CA LEU A 88 12.18 25.87 13.81
C LEU A 88 12.54 24.51 14.39
N THR A 89 13.06 24.50 15.62
CA THR A 89 13.48 23.29 16.36
C THR A 89 12.35 22.55 17.08
N GLU A 90 11.09 22.96 16.88
CA GLU A 90 9.92 22.34 17.50
C GLU A 90 9.59 20.95 16.94
N GLU A 91 8.68 20.25 17.61
CA GLU A 91 8.14 18.97 17.16
C GLU A 91 7.44 19.11 15.79
N CYS A 92 7.71 18.17 14.89
CA CYS A 92 7.02 18.09 13.60
C CYS A 92 5.81 17.16 13.69
N LYS A 93 4.77 17.45 12.91
CA LYS A 93 3.60 16.58 12.76
C LYS A 93 3.09 16.54 11.32
N LEU A 94 2.41 15.45 10.98
CA LEU A 94 1.55 15.32 9.81
C LEU A 94 0.10 15.37 10.29
N VAL A 95 -0.74 16.19 9.66
CA VAL A 95 -2.19 16.19 9.90
C VAL A 95 -2.91 15.56 8.71
N LEU A 96 -3.85 14.69 9.00
CA LEU A 96 -4.67 13.97 8.03
C LEU A 96 -6.10 14.52 8.12
N VAL A 97 -6.46 15.38 7.17
CA VAL A 97 -7.77 16.03 7.10
C VAL A 97 -8.69 15.13 6.28
N VAL A 98 -9.66 14.50 6.94
CA VAL A 98 -10.52 13.48 6.35
C VAL A 98 -11.93 14.01 6.11
N ARG A 99 -12.45 13.80 4.91
CA ARG A 99 -13.87 14.03 4.62
C ARG A 99 -14.75 13.01 5.31
N THR A 100 -15.74 13.50 6.05
CA THR A 100 -16.66 12.65 6.82
C THR A 100 -18.01 12.44 6.15
N ASP A 101 -18.30 13.20 5.09
CA ASP A 101 -19.50 13.10 4.26
C ASP A 101 -19.56 11.84 3.37
N LEU A 102 -18.40 11.24 3.05
CA LEU A 102 -18.29 10.15 2.07
C LEU A 102 -18.44 8.72 2.63
N GLY A 103 -18.67 8.54 3.94
CA GLY A 103 -18.88 7.21 4.54
C GLY A 103 -17.73 6.20 4.42
N MET A 104 -16.52 6.67 4.10
CA MET A 104 -15.39 5.86 3.64
C MET A 104 -14.66 5.04 4.73
N THR A 105 -13.86 4.05 4.30
CA THR A 105 -12.83 3.41 5.13
C THR A 105 -11.65 4.37 5.38
N LYS A 106 -11.80 5.21 6.41
CA LYS A 106 -10.85 6.26 6.81
C LYS A 106 -9.37 5.81 6.83
N ALA A 107 -9.09 4.62 7.37
CA ALA A 107 -7.71 4.16 7.63
C ALA A 107 -6.87 3.95 6.35
N ALA A 108 -7.45 3.43 5.27
CA ALA A 108 -6.74 3.20 4.02
C ALA A 108 -6.34 4.54 3.37
N GLN A 109 -7.31 5.45 3.25
CA GLN A 109 -7.11 6.77 2.64
C GLN A 109 -6.11 7.63 3.44
N CYS A 110 -6.17 7.58 4.79
CA CYS A 110 -5.16 8.16 5.68
C CYS A 110 -3.73 7.62 5.43
N SER A 111 -3.61 6.33 5.12
CA SER A 111 -2.32 5.68 4.83
C SER A 111 -1.77 6.13 3.47
N HIS A 112 -2.64 6.25 2.46
CA HIS A 112 -2.27 6.83 1.15
C HIS A 112 -1.80 8.28 1.28
N ALA A 113 -2.54 9.13 2.01
CA ALA A 113 -2.18 10.53 2.23
C ALA A 113 -0.82 10.68 2.95
N THR A 114 -0.56 9.82 3.93
CA THR A 114 0.74 9.73 4.62
C THR A 114 1.87 9.38 3.65
N LEU A 115 1.67 8.37 2.80
CA LEU A 115 2.68 7.92 1.85
C LEU A 115 2.94 8.94 0.74
N ALA A 116 1.91 9.65 0.28
CA ALA A 116 2.06 10.75 -0.68
C ALA A 116 2.96 11.85 -0.12
N CYS A 117 2.60 12.42 1.05
CA CYS A 117 3.40 13.45 1.71
C CYS A 117 4.85 13.02 1.96
N TYR A 118 5.04 11.77 2.42
CA TYR A 118 6.37 11.19 2.62
C TYR A 118 7.18 11.15 1.32
N LYS A 119 6.59 10.63 0.22
CA LYS A 119 7.26 10.56 -1.09
C LYS A 119 7.63 11.95 -1.62
N THR A 120 6.74 12.94 -1.50
CA THR A 120 7.02 14.33 -1.90
C THR A 120 8.24 14.88 -1.16
N LEU A 121 8.28 14.78 0.18
CA LEU A 121 9.42 15.27 0.96
C LEU A 121 10.72 14.47 0.74
N VAL A 122 10.64 13.17 0.41
CA VAL A 122 11.80 12.36 0.00
C VAL A 122 12.37 12.87 -1.33
N ARG A 123 11.52 13.09 -2.34
CA ARG A 123 11.93 13.62 -3.67
C ARG A 123 12.62 14.98 -3.52
N GLN A 124 12.07 15.85 -2.68
CA GLN A 124 12.61 17.18 -2.37
C GLN A 124 13.82 17.15 -1.42
N ASN A 125 14.23 15.99 -0.91
CA ASN A 125 15.33 15.83 0.07
C ASN A 125 15.18 16.74 1.30
N SER A 126 13.94 17.02 1.73
CA SER A 126 13.67 18.03 2.76
C SER A 126 14.17 17.59 4.15
N PRO A 127 14.94 18.42 4.88
CA PRO A 127 15.46 18.06 6.20
C PRO A 127 14.35 17.91 7.24
N ILE A 128 13.15 18.46 6.98
CA ILE A 128 11.99 18.33 7.87
C ILE A 128 11.53 16.89 8.03
N LEU A 129 11.77 16.04 7.02
CA LEU A 129 11.40 14.63 7.05
C LEU A 129 12.20 13.88 8.12
N LYS A 130 13.52 14.00 8.10
CA LYS A 130 14.42 13.41 9.12
C LYS A 130 14.10 13.90 10.53
N ARG A 131 13.68 15.17 10.67
CA ARG A 131 13.20 15.73 11.95
C ARG A 131 11.93 15.00 12.39
N TRP A 132 10.90 14.93 11.56
CA TRP A 132 9.66 14.21 11.87
C TRP A 132 9.89 12.73 12.19
N GLU A 133 10.81 12.06 11.50
CA GLU A 133 11.22 10.69 11.81
C GLU A 133 11.86 10.56 13.20
N GLY A 134 12.81 11.44 13.53
CA GLY A 134 13.45 11.48 14.84
C GLY A 134 12.49 11.80 16.00
N TYR A 135 11.43 12.56 15.74
CA TYR A 135 10.37 12.88 16.71
C TYR A 135 9.18 11.88 16.69
N GLY A 136 9.39 10.64 16.22
CA GLY A 136 8.41 9.55 16.33
C GLY A 136 7.27 9.62 15.32
N GLN A 137 7.41 10.40 14.24
CA GLN A 137 6.49 10.45 13.10
C GLN A 137 5.03 10.74 13.47
N ALA A 138 4.80 11.75 14.33
CA ALA A 138 3.47 12.09 14.83
C ALA A 138 2.44 12.34 13.70
N LYS A 139 1.27 11.69 13.80
CA LYS A 139 0.14 11.79 12.86
C LYS A 139 -1.12 12.12 13.64
N VAL A 140 -1.87 13.14 13.20
CA VAL A 140 -3.14 13.55 13.84
C VAL A 140 -4.25 13.56 12.80
N ALA A 141 -5.36 12.89 13.10
CA ALA A 141 -6.52 12.86 12.20
C ALA A 141 -7.58 13.88 12.62
N VAL A 142 -8.00 14.71 11.67
CA VAL A 142 -9.04 15.74 11.84
C VAL A 142 -10.11 15.60 10.76
N GLN A 143 -11.26 16.24 10.94
CA GLN A 143 -12.43 16.10 10.06
C GLN A 143 -12.87 17.40 9.39
N VAL A 144 -13.28 17.28 8.13
CA VAL A 144 -14.06 18.27 7.36
C VAL A 144 -15.32 17.63 6.77
N LYS A 145 -16.16 18.43 6.11
CA LYS A 145 -17.48 18.00 5.61
C LYS A 145 -17.69 18.20 4.10
N SER A 146 -16.71 18.77 3.40
CA SER A 146 -16.81 19.04 1.97
C SER A 146 -15.47 18.86 1.25
N GLU A 147 -15.55 18.78 -0.08
CA GLU A 147 -14.39 18.81 -0.98
C GLU A 147 -13.71 20.19 -0.99
N GLU A 148 -14.52 21.24 -0.98
CA GLU A 148 -14.08 22.63 -1.00
C GLU A 148 -13.21 22.98 0.23
N ASP A 149 -13.57 22.45 1.42
CA ASP A 149 -12.73 22.55 2.63
C ASP A 149 -11.32 21.96 2.38
N LEU A 150 -11.19 20.80 1.72
CA LEU A 150 -9.89 20.19 1.44
C LEU A 150 -9.07 21.05 0.48
N LEU A 151 -9.69 21.55 -0.60
CA LEU A 151 -9.01 22.38 -1.60
C LEU A 151 -8.52 23.71 -1.00
N ILE A 152 -9.33 24.35 -0.15
CA ILE A 152 -8.95 25.58 0.57
C ILE A 152 -7.77 25.30 1.52
N LEU A 153 -7.83 24.23 2.31
CA LEU A 153 -6.76 23.86 3.24
C LEU A 153 -5.47 23.46 2.52
N GLN A 154 -5.57 22.82 1.35
CA GLN A 154 -4.41 22.51 0.51
C GLN A 154 -3.75 23.78 -0.01
N ALA A 155 -4.54 24.71 -0.58
CA ALA A 155 -4.02 25.99 -1.06
C ALA A 155 -3.36 26.80 0.07
N GLN A 156 -3.95 26.81 1.27
CA GLN A 156 -3.33 27.41 2.46
C GLN A 156 -2.00 26.75 2.83
N ALA A 157 -1.92 25.41 2.87
CA ALA A 157 -0.68 24.70 3.16
C ALA A 157 0.43 25.03 2.14
N ILE A 158 0.11 24.98 0.85
CA ILE A 158 1.04 25.34 -0.24
C ILE A 158 1.49 26.80 -0.11
N SER A 159 0.58 27.74 0.18
CA SER A 159 0.92 29.16 0.37
C SER A 159 1.88 29.42 1.55
N LEU A 160 1.93 28.51 2.51
CA LEU A 160 2.83 28.55 3.66
C LEU A 160 4.09 27.70 3.46
N GLY A 161 4.35 27.17 2.26
CA GLY A 161 5.48 26.27 2.01
C GLY A 161 5.40 24.98 2.84
N ILE A 162 4.19 24.40 2.95
CA ILE A 162 3.92 23.13 3.65
C ILE A 162 3.40 22.11 2.62
N CYS A 163 3.90 20.88 2.68
CA CYS A 163 3.42 19.80 1.83
C CYS A 163 1.91 19.57 2.02
N GLY A 164 1.14 19.66 0.93
CA GLY A 164 -0.32 19.48 0.92
C GLY A 164 -0.74 18.49 -0.18
N GLN A 165 -1.03 17.24 0.18
CA GLN A 165 -1.32 16.17 -0.78
C GLN A 165 -2.75 15.63 -0.62
N ILE A 166 -3.59 15.80 -1.66
CA ILE A 166 -4.96 15.27 -1.71
C ILE A 166 -4.96 13.88 -2.35
N ILE A 167 -5.56 12.91 -1.66
CA ILE A 167 -5.89 11.60 -2.22
C ILE A 167 -7.27 11.66 -2.86
N HIS A 168 -7.40 11.05 -4.03
CA HIS A 168 -8.65 10.87 -4.74
C HIS A 168 -8.99 9.37 -4.80
N ASP A 169 -10.26 9.00 -4.65
CA ASP A 169 -10.65 7.60 -4.76
C ASP A 169 -10.63 7.13 -6.22
N ALA A 170 -9.91 6.05 -6.50
CA ALA A 170 -9.77 5.48 -7.84
C ALA A 170 -11.01 4.70 -8.33
N GLY A 171 -12.18 4.90 -7.71
CA GLY A 171 -13.42 4.17 -8.02
C GLY A 171 -13.39 2.69 -7.61
N ARG A 172 -12.44 2.30 -6.75
CA ARG A 172 -12.32 0.94 -6.19
C ARG A 172 -13.12 0.77 -4.89
N THR A 173 -13.78 1.84 -4.43
CA THR A 173 -14.65 1.83 -3.25
C THR A 173 -16.09 2.18 -3.65
N GLN A 174 -16.98 2.33 -2.65
CA GLN A 174 -18.38 2.71 -2.87
C GLN A 174 -18.57 4.24 -3.09
N ILE A 175 -17.48 5.00 -3.16
CA ILE A 175 -17.45 6.45 -3.39
C ILE A 175 -17.45 6.69 -4.91
N ALA A 176 -17.97 7.84 -5.36
CA ALA A 176 -17.82 8.26 -6.75
C ALA A 176 -16.33 8.38 -7.13
N SER A 177 -15.92 7.75 -8.24
CA SER A 177 -14.55 7.81 -8.74
C SER A 177 -14.08 9.25 -8.94
N GLY A 178 -12.84 9.53 -8.58
CA GLY A 178 -12.26 10.88 -8.63
C GLY A 178 -12.61 11.78 -7.44
N SER A 179 -13.45 11.36 -6.48
CA SER A 179 -13.74 12.17 -5.30
C SER A 179 -12.49 12.36 -4.43
N ALA A 180 -12.16 13.59 -4.04
CA ALA A 180 -11.12 13.86 -3.05
C ALA A 180 -11.54 13.30 -1.68
N THR A 181 -10.70 12.49 -1.04
CA THR A 181 -11.04 11.76 0.20
C THR A 181 -10.34 12.34 1.44
N VAL A 182 -9.02 12.54 1.35
CA VAL A 182 -8.16 12.94 2.47
C VAL A 182 -7.07 13.86 1.98
N LEU A 183 -6.84 14.97 2.69
CA LEU A 183 -5.66 15.82 2.54
C LEU A 183 -4.64 15.49 3.63
N GLY A 184 -3.39 15.20 3.24
CA GLY A 184 -2.25 15.25 4.15
C GLY A 184 -1.64 16.64 4.18
N VAL A 185 -1.38 17.18 5.38
CA VAL A 185 -0.73 18.49 5.62
C VAL A 185 0.53 18.31 6.47
N GLY A 186 1.69 18.64 5.91
CA GLY A 186 3.01 18.33 6.47
C GLY A 186 3.54 16.98 5.96
N PRO A 187 4.49 16.32 6.64
CA PRO A 187 5.15 16.73 7.88
C PRO A 187 5.76 18.13 7.85
N ALA A 188 5.47 18.93 8.87
CA ALA A 188 6.04 20.27 9.06
C ALA A 188 6.07 20.65 10.56
N PRO A 189 6.76 21.74 10.96
CA PRO A 189 6.78 22.22 12.35
C PRO A 189 5.36 22.43 12.89
N LYS A 190 5.11 22.03 14.14
CA LYS A 190 3.77 22.02 14.74
C LYS A 190 3.05 23.36 14.61
N SER A 191 3.71 24.49 14.88
CA SER A 191 3.12 25.84 14.78
C SER A 191 2.69 26.20 13.36
N MET A 192 3.44 25.78 12.34
CA MET A 192 3.12 25.99 10.93
C MET A 192 1.90 25.16 10.51
N VAL A 193 1.85 23.89 10.88
CA VAL A 193 0.70 23.01 10.57
C VAL A 193 -0.57 23.45 11.32
N ASP A 194 -0.43 24.00 12.54
CA ASP A 194 -1.56 24.52 13.32
C ASP A 194 -2.15 25.82 12.75
N GLN A 195 -1.42 26.61 11.95
CA GLN A 195 -2.00 27.75 11.22
C GLN A 195 -3.05 27.29 10.19
N VAL A 196 -2.82 26.17 9.52
CA VAL A 196 -3.76 25.58 8.54
C VAL A 196 -4.87 24.80 9.24
N THR A 197 -4.51 23.92 10.19
CA THR A 197 -5.41 22.85 10.68
C THR A 197 -5.84 22.97 12.14
N GLY A 198 -5.26 23.90 12.93
CA GLY A 198 -5.45 23.95 14.39
C GLY A 198 -6.88 24.31 14.85
N HIS A 199 -7.72 24.80 13.94
CA HIS A 199 -9.14 25.11 14.19
C HIS A 199 -10.09 23.93 13.89
N LEU A 200 -9.58 22.84 13.28
CA LEU A 200 -10.37 21.68 12.89
C LEU A 200 -10.60 20.73 14.08
N LYS A 201 -11.69 19.96 14.01
CA LYS A 201 -12.03 18.96 15.04
C LYS A 201 -11.32 17.65 14.76
N LEU A 202 -10.97 16.92 15.82
CA LEU A 202 -10.50 15.53 15.71
C LEU A 202 -11.58 14.62 15.05
N LEU A 203 -11.13 13.58 14.36
CA LEU A 203 -11.91 12.67 13.49
C LEU A 203 -12.70 11.55 14.20
#